data_AF-A0A173LMR2-F1
#
_entry.id   AF-A0A173LMR2-F1
#
_cell.length_a   1.000
_cell.length_b   1.000
_cell.length_c   1.000
_cell.angle_alpha   90.00
_cell.angle_beta   90.00
_cell.angle_gamma   90.00
#
_symmetry.space_group_name_H-M   'P 1'
#
loop_
_entity.id
_entity.type
_entity.pdbx_description
1 polymer ?
#
loop_
_entity_poly.entity_id
_entity_poly.type
_entity_poly.pdbx_seq_one_letter_code
_entity_poly.pdbx_strand_id
1 'polypeptide(L)'
;MSTRSVAKKVITTTAGLVVSAGAIVAVVPAASAEVRPGTYTSTTLSAGSVLLAREGRVEGDELVLIGRYKIHPTETGGYVDFFPGHRVYMDDDGQGGYQGAAFLGPFVIGSFTLTPRG
;
A
#
# COMPACT_ATOMS: atom_id res chain seq x y z
N MET A 1 -53.51 16.97 -46.71
CA MET A 1 -52.62 18.01 -47.26
C MET A 1 -52.10 18.78 -46.05
N SER A 2 -50.81 18.82 -45.68
CA SER A 2 -49.56 18.86 -46.47
C SER A 2 -49.51 20.12 -47.36
N THR A 3 -48.48 20.98 -47.38
CA THR A 3 -47.15 21.07 -46.70
C THR A 3 -46.65 22.54 -46.87
N ARG A 4 -45.54 23.14 -46.39
CA ARG A 4 -44.18 22.85 -45.84
C ARG A 4 -43.71 24.19 -45.16
N SER A 5 -42.68 24.36 -44.32
CA SER A 5 -41.74 23.52 -43.56
C SER A 5 -41.04 24.38 -42.46
N VAL A 6 -39.96 23.88 -41.85
CA VAL A 6 -39.07 24.51 -40.85
C VAL A 6 -38.06 25.51 -41.44
N ALA A 7 -37.71 26.56 -40.68
CA ALA A 7 -36.39 27.21 -40.75
C ALA A 7 -35.84 27.48 -39.33
N LYS A 8 -34.81 26.73 -38.89
CA LYS A 8 -34.08 27.01 -37.63
C LYS A 8 -32.95 28.01 -37.92
N LYS A 9 -32.88 29.12 -37.16
CA LYS A 9 -31.70 30.01 -37.17
C LYS A 9 -30.90 29.82 -35.89
N VAL A 10 -29.72 29.22 -36.00
CA VAL A 10 -28.76 29.11 -34.90
C VAL A 10 -28.11 30.48 -34.69
N ILE A 11 -28.07 30.95 -33.44
CA ILE A 11 -27.24 32.08 -33.02
C ILE A 11 -26.53 31.65 -31.74
N THR A 12 -25.22 31.51 -31.84
CA THR A 12 -24.33 31.23 -30.70
C THR A 12 -23.95 32.55 -30.03
N THR A 13 -24.07 32.63 -28.70
CA THR A 13 -23.55 33.75 -27.91
C THR A 13 -22.83 33.20 -26.68
N THR A 14 -21.58 33.64 -26.48
CA THR A 14 -20.65 33.04 -25.51
C THR A 14 -20.29 34.04 -24.40
N ALA A 15 -20.77 33.82 -23.18
CA ALA A 15 -20.23 34.33 -21.90
C ALA A 15 -21.08 33.78 -20.74
N GLY A 16 -20.53 33.37 -19.59
CA GLY A 16 -19.11 33.16 -19.26
C GLY A 16 -18.99 32.33 -17.98
N LEU A 17 -17.92 31.54 -17.85
CA LEU A 17 -17.67 30.72 -16.66
C LEU A 17 -17.10 31.58 -15.53
N VAL A 18 -17.85 31.74 -14.44
CA VAL A 18 -17.34 32.31 -13.19
C VAL A 18 -16.47 31.25 -12.51
N VAL A 19 -15.15 31.36 -12.66
CA VAL A 19 -14.19 30.47 -12.01
C VAL A 19 -13.99 30.92 -10.56
N SER A 20 -14.75 30.31 -9.64
CA SER A 20 -14.48 30.43 -8.21
C SER A 20 -13.17 29.70 -7.87
N ALA A 21 -12.14 30.47 -7.52
CA ALA A 21 -10.83 29.95 -7.14
C ALA A 21 -10.83 29.34 -5.72
N GLY A 22 -11.63 28.30 -5.52
CA GLY A 22 -11.54 27.43 -4.36
C GLY A 22 -10.23 26.65 -4.44
N ALA A 23 -9.29 26.94 -3.54
CA ALA A 23 -8.04 26.19 -3.44
C ALA A 23 -8.33 24.78 -2.90
N ILE A 24 -8.59 23.83 -3.82
CA ILE A 24 -8.74 22.42 -3.49
C ILE A 24 -7.37 21.92 -3.02
N VAL A 25 -7.15 21.88 -1.71
CA VAL A 25 -6.01 21.15 -1.13
C VAL A 25 -6.29 19.66 -1.33
N ALA A 26 -5.90 19.17 -2.51
CA ALA A 26 -5.94 17.77 -2.85
C ALA A 26 -4.94 17.02 -1.97
N VAL A 27 -5.38 16.61 -0.79
CA VAL A 27 -4.78 15.49 -0.07
C VAL A 27 -4.98 14.28 -0.98
N VAL A 28 -3.98 14.02 -1.83
CA VAL A 28 -3.84 12.75 -2.51
C VAL A 28 -3.41 11.77 -1.42
N PRO A 29 -4.27 10.83 -0.97
CA PRO A 29 -3.76 9.74 -0.18
C PRO A 29 -2.77 8.99 -1.06
N ALA A 30 -1.53 8.85 -0.59
CA ALA A 30 -0.65 7.85 -1.17
C ALA A 30 -1.37 6.51 -1.03
N ALA A 31 -1.62 5.83 -2.15
CA ALA A 31 -2.26 4.50 -2.16
C ALA A 31 -1.24 3.44 -1.73
N SER A 32 -0.68 3.63 -0.55
CA SER A 32 0.18 2.69 0.15
C SER A 32 -0.65 2.00 1.21
N ALA A 33 -0.76 0.68 1.15
CA ALA A 33 -1.45 -0.06 2.19
C ALA A 33 -0.59 -0.06 3.46
N GLU A 34 -0.98 0.72 4.47
CA GLU A 34 -0.24 0.81 5.72
C GLU A 34 -0.22 -0.57 6.43
N VAL A 35 0.96 -1.02 6.85
CA VAL A 35 1.10 -2.25 7.63
C VAL A 35 0.44 -2.01 8.98
N ARG A 36 -0.62 -2.76 9.27
CA ARG A 36 -1.52 -2.49 10.40
C ARG A 36 -0.79 -2.55 11.75
N PRO A 37 -0.94 -1.53 12.62
CA PRO A 37 -0.47 -1.60 14.01
C PRO A 37 -1.11 -2.77 14.75
N GLY A 38 -0.32 -3.50 15.52
CA GLY A 38 -0.79 -4.71 16.21
C GLY A 38 0.34 -5.62 16.72
N THR A 39 -0.04 -6.72 17.37
CA THR A 39 0.90 -7.78 17.79
C THR A 39 0.79 -8.96 16.83
N TYR A 40 1.94 -9.55 16.49
CA TYR A 40 2.07 -10.57 15.46
C TYR A 40 3.01 -11.70 15.90
N THR A 41 2.84 -12.88 15.32
CA THR A 41 3.88 -13.90 15.22
C THR A 41 4.66 -13.64 13.93
N SER A 42 5.90 -13.17 14.07
CA SER A 42 6.83 -13.00 12.96
C SER A 42 7.52 -14.33 12.68
N THR A 43 7.41 -14.81 11.44
CA THR A 43 8.06 -16.07 10.99
C THR A 43 8.97 -15.80 9.80
N THR A 44 10.17 -16.40 9.82
CA THR A 44 11.09 -16.44 8.68
C THR A 44 11.25 -17.89 8.22
N LEU A 45 10.93 -18.12 6.95
CA LEU A 45 11.01 -19.40 6.25
C LEU A 45 12.19 -19.36 5.27
N SER A 46 12.95 -20.45 5.14
CA SER A 46 13.92 -20.64 4.05
C SER A 46 13.85 -22.07 3.56
N ALA A 47 13.84 -22.27 2.24
CA ALA A 47 13.66 -23.57 1.58
C ALA A 47 12.49 -24.41 2.17
N GLY A 48 11.38 -23.76 2.55
CA GLY A 48 10.20 -24.39 3.16
C GLY A 48 10.33 -24.73 4.66
N SER A 49 11.49 -24.52 5.29
CA SER A 49 11.73 -24.74 6.71
C SER A 49 11.62 -23.43 7.51
N VAL A 50 11.02 -23.47 8.70
CA VAL A 50 11.03 -22.34 9.63
C VAL A 50 12.43 -22.19 10.21
N LEU A 51 13.09 -21.07 9.94
CA LEU A 51 14.37 -20.71 10.57
C LEU A 51 14.17 -20.00 11.91
N LEU A 52 13.12 -19.19 12.01
CA LEU A 52 12.82 -18.39 13.19
C LEU A 52 11.32 -18.10 13.26
N ALA A 53 10.73 -18.26 14.45
CA ALA A 53 9.41 -17.78 14.80
C ALA A 53 9.50 -17.03 16.13
N ARG A 54 8.96 -15.81 16.21
CA ARG A 54 9.03 -14.93 17.39
C ARG A 54 7.81 -14.01 17.48
N GLU A 55 7.63 -13.37 18.63
CA GLU A 55 6.72 -12.21 18.68
C GLU A 55 7.31 -11.04 17.89
N GLY A 56 6.42 -10.27 17.26
CA GLY A 56 6.71 -8.96 16.73
C GLY A 56 5.53 -8.02 16.92
N ARG A 57 5.77 -6.72 16.79
CA ARG A 57 4.75 -5.68 16.89
C ARG A 57 4.94 -4.64 15.81
N VAL A 58 3.85 -4.05 15.35
CA VAL A 58 3.88 -2.90 14.44
C VAL A 58 3.45 -1.69 15.27
N GLU A 59 4.35 -0.71 15.39
CA GLU A 59 4.22 0.47 16.25
C GLU A 59 4.49 1.72 15.42
N GLY A 60 3.43 2.31 14.83
CA GLY A 60 3.59 3.37 13.83
C GLY A 60 4.24 2.82 12.56
N ASP A 61 5.22 3.53 12.00
CA ASP A 61 5.99 3.10 10.84
C ASP A 61 7.19 2.19 11.20
N GLU A 62 7.17 1.51 12.35
CA GLU A 62 8.22 0.59 12.79
C GLU A 62 7.70 -0.84 13.06
N LEU A 63 8.44 -1.80 12.52
CA LEU A 63 8.36 -3.22 12.90
C LEU A 63 9.33 -3.46 14.06
N VAL A 64 8.79 -3.87 15.21
CA VAL A 64 9.52 -4.17 16.45
C VAL A 64 9.68 -5.67 16.60
N LEU A 65 10.93 -6.13 16.69
CA LEU A 65 11.32 -7.54 16.88
C LEU A 65 12.45 -7.61 17.94
N ILE A 66 13.65 -8.03 17.56
CA ILE A 66 14.89 -7.90 18.38
C ILE A 66 15.51 -6.49 18.32
N GLY A 67 14.90 -5.61 17.54
CA GLY A 67 15.23 -4.21 17.32
C GLY A 67 14.02 -3.51 16.71
N ARG A 68 14.11 -2.20 16.48
CA ARG A 68 13.08 -1.42 15.78
C ARG A 68 13.56 -1.17 14.35
N TYR A 69 12.69 -1.42 13.38
CA TYR A 69 13.03 -1.35 11.96
C TYR A 69 11.97 -0.57 11.19
N LYS A 70 12.39 0.47 10.46
CA LYS A 70 11.46 1.29 9.67
C LYS A 70 10.78 0.45 8.58
N ILE A 71 9.46 0.55 8.53
CA ILE A 71 8.63 0.02 7.46
C ILE A 71 8.64 1.05 6.33
N HIS A 72 9.00 0.60 5.13
CA HIS A 72 8.92 1.37 3.90
C HIS A 72 7.64 0.96 3.17
N PRO A 73 6.62 1.84 3.04
CA PRO A 73 5.34 1.46 2.45
C PRO A 73 5.44 1.04 0.98
N THR A 74 4.59 0.10 0.57
CA THR A 74 4.35 -0.34 -0.81
C THR A 74 2.87 -0.19 -1.15
N GLU A 75 2.47 -0.45 -2.39
CA GLU A 75 1.05 -0.44 -2.80
C GLU A 75 0.21 -1.48 -2.01
N THR A 76 0.86 -2.59 -1.62
CA THR A 76 0.26 -3.80 -1.03
C THR A 76 0.58 -4.01 0.45
N GLY A 77 1.43 -3.17 1.05
CA GLY A 77 1.86 -3.31 2.45
C GLY A 77 3.14 -2.53 2.73
N GLY A 78 4.22 -3.23 3.06
CA GLY A 78 5.53 -2.60 3.18
C GLY A 78 6.71 -3.56 3.04
N TYR A 79 7.92 -3.01 3.11
CA TYR A 79 9.14 -3.79 3.30
C TYR A 79 9.98 -3.24 4.45
N VAL A 80 10.85 -4.09 4.99
CA VAL A 80 11.81 -3.76 6.05
C VAL A 80 13.20 -4.23 5.63
N ASP A 81 14.19 -3.35 5.75
CA ASP A 81 15.61 -3.71 5.68
C ASP A 81 16.14 -4.00 7.10
N PHE A 82 16.33 -5.27 7.44
CA PHE A 82 16.79 -5.69 8.79
C PHE A 82 18.28 -5.42 9.04
N PHE A 83 19.08 -5.47 7.98
CA PHE A 83 20.50 -5.08 7.94
C PHE A 83 20.90 -4.91 6.46
N PRO A 84 22.06 -4.27 6.14
CA PRO A 84 22.42 -3.98 4.75
C PRO A 84 22.34 -5.20 3.82
N GLY A 85 21.46 -5.10 2.82
CA GLY A 85 21.19 -6.15 1.85
C GLY A 85 20.16 -7.20 2.26
N HIS A 86 19.71 -7.28 3.52
CA HIS A 86 18.66 -8.21 3.95
C HIS A 86 17.31 -7.51 4.08
N ARG A 87 16.44 -7.74 3.09
CA ARG A 87 15.11 -7.15 2.97
C ARG A 87 14.02 -8.21 3.13
N VAL A 88 12.95 -7.89 3.85
CA VAL A 88 11.71 -8.67 3.83
C VAL A 88 10.54 -7.83 3.34
N TYR A 89 9.68 -8.43 2.54
CA TYR A 89 8.40 -7.85 2.14
C TYR A 89 7.27 -8.35 3.06
N MET A 90 6.24 -7.52 3.20
CA MET A 90 5.07 -7.70 4.04
C MET A 90 3.86 -7.20 3.26
N ASP A 91 3.43 -7.97 2.27
CA ASP A 91 2.25 -7.70 1.45
C ASP A 91 1.00 -8.30 2.14
N ASP A 92 -0.13 -7.60 2.10
CA ASP A 92 -1.34 -7.98 2.85
C ASP A 92 -1.90 -9.34 2.39
N ASP A 93 -2.13 -10.26 3.34
CA ASP A 93 -2.62 -11.61 3.04
C ASP A 93 -4.15 -11.71 2.88
N GLY A 94 -4.87 -10.60 3.07
CA GLY A 94 -6.34 -10.55 3.05
C GLY A 94 -7.02 -11.24 4.25
N GLN A 95 -6.26 -11.86 5.15
CA GLN A 95 -6.72 -12.53 6.39
C GLN A 95 -6.42 -11.71 7.66
N GLY A 96 -5.65 -10.62 7.53
CA GLY A 96 -5.27 -9.73 8.64
C GLY A 96 -3.77 -9.71 8.91
N GLY A 97 -3.02 -10.63 8.30
CA GLY A 97 -1.58 -10.71 8.37
C GLY A 97 -0.90 -10.18 7.11
N TYR A 98 0.40 -10.49 7.04
CA TYR A 98 1.26 -10.11 5.92
C TYR A 98 2.16 -11.27 5.51
N GLN A 99 2.44 -11.40 4.23
CA GLN A 99 3.40 -12.35 3.66
C GLN A 99 4.23 -11.68 2.56
N GLY A 100 5.51 -12.03 2.45
CA GLY A 100 6.34 -11.56 1.34
C GLY A 100 7.65 -12.32 1.21
N ALA A 101 8.40 -12.02 0.15
CA ALA A 101 9.72 -12.62 -0.08
C ALA A 101 10.78 -12.03 0.85
N ALA A 102 11.73 -12.87 1.25
CA ALA A 102 12.95 -12.47 1.97
C ALA A 102 14.14 -12.52 1.00
N PHE A 103 14.90 -11.43 0.91
CA PHE A 103 16.02 -11.24 -0.01
C PHE A 103 17.34 -11.03 0.74
N LEU A 104 18.42 -11.58 0.20
CA LEU A 104 19.80 -11.19 0.54
C LEU A 104 20.51 -10.70 -0.71
N GLY A 105 20.66 -9.38 -0.84
CA GLY A 105 21.08 -8.73 -2.07
C GLY A 105 20.09 -9.03 -3.21
N PRO A 106 20.54 -9.50 -4.38
CA PRO A 106 19.65 -9.83 -5.50
C PRO A 106 18.95 -11.20 -5.37
N PHE A 107 19.25 -11.98 -4.32
CA PHE A 107 18.77 -13.37 -4.20
C PHE A 107 17.59 -13.50 -3.26
N VAL A 108 16.52 -14.16 -3.69
CA VAL A 108 15.47 -14.64 -2.76
C VAL A 108 16.05 -15.78 -1.91
N ILE A 109 16.09 -15.59 -0.60
CA ILE A 109 16.56 -16.59 0.38
C ILE A 109 15.41 -17.32 1.08
N GLY A 110 14.18 -16.86 0.93
CA GLY A 110 13.03 -17.41 1.63
C GLY A 110 11.80 -16.50 1.60
N SER A 111 10.97 -16.61 2.63
CA SER A 111 9.80 -15.74 2.85
C SER A 111 9.66 -15.33 4.31
N PHE A 112 8.91 -14.25 4.51
CA PHE A 112 8.59 -13.66 5.80
C PHE A 112 7.08 -13.61 5.96
N THR A 113 6.57 -13.82 7.17
CA THR A 113 5.16 -13.61 7.50
C THR A 113 4.98 -12.89 8.83
N LEU A 114 3.88 -12.14 8.94
CA LEU A 114 3.32 -11.61 10.19
C LEU A 114 1.92 -12.19 10.36
N THR A 115 1.75 -13.20 11.21
CA THR A 115 0.43 -13.77 11.53
C THR A 115 -0.15 -13.06 12.77
N PRO A 116 -1.38 -12.50 12.75
CA PRO A 116 -1.93 -11.76 13.88
C PRO A 116 -1.92 -12.52 15.21
N ARG A 117 -1.76 -11.78 16.31
CA ARG A 117 -2.09 -12.21 17.67
C ARG A 117 -3.23 -11.33 18.19
N GLY A 118 -4.29 -11.96 18.70
CA GLY A 118 -5.42 -11.28 19.34
C GLY A 118 -5.15 -10.87 20.77
#